data_AF-A0A929W534-F1
#
_entry.id   AF-A0A929W534-F1
#
_cell.length_a   1.000
_cell.length_b   1.000
_cell.length_c   1.000
_cell.angle_alpha   90.00
_cell.angle_beta   90.00
_cell.angle_gamma   90.00
#
_symmetry.space_group_name_H-M   'P 1'
#
loop_
_entity.id
_entity.type
_entity.pdbx_description
1 polymer ?
#
loop_
_entity_poly.entity_id
_entity_poly.type
_entity_poly.pdbx_seq_one_letter_code
_entity_poly.pdbx_strand_id
1 'polypeptide(L)'
;VSNRTFGRIYKVIKRTDLSTEVLKSKTRAIYRFNHRFVFPVLRALARLCPTKKLNYSPGIPYDNTIYEKETFPLKTLPFDGFEAPVPADCDAYLRRKFGDYMRLPDLNTIHQHSASITFDA
;
A
#
# COMPACT_ATOMS: atom_id res chain seq x y z
N VAL A 1 -8.56 11.51 1.65
CA VAL A 1 -7.95 12.85 1.38
C VAL A 1 -6.49 12.73 1.00
N SER A 2 -5.65 12.10 1.82
CA SER A 2 -4.21 11.93 1.55
C SER A 2 -3.90 11.30 0.16
N ASN A 3 -4.54 10.19 -0.19
CA ASN A 3 -4.32 9.53 -1.50
C ASN A 3 -4.77 10.39 -2.68
N ARG A 4 -5.77 11.27 -2.49
CA ARG A 4 -6.24 12.18 -3.54
C ARG A 4 -5.23 13.29 -3.82
N THR A 5 -4.60 13.84 -2.78
CA THR A 5 -3.56 14.87 -2.96
C THR A 5 -2.27 14.27 -3.52
N PHE A 6 -1.91 13.05 -3.11
CA PHE A 6 -0.81 12.30 -3.73
C PHE A 6 -1.11 11.94 -5.19
N GLY A 7 -2.30 11.45 -5.51
CA GLY A 7 -2.71 11.16 -6.90
C GLY A 7 -2.71 12.40 -7.80
N ARG A 8 -2.82 13.61 -7.24
CA ARG A 8 -2.64 14.87 -7.98
C ARG A 8 -1.20 15.02 -8.50
N ILE A 9 -0.20 14.57 -7.74
CA ILE A 9 1.20 14.58 -8.16
C ILE A 9 1.37 13.71 -9.40
N TYR A 10 0.81 12.49 -9.39
CA TYR A 10 0.83 11.61 -10.55
C TYR A 10 0.22 12.25 -11.80
N LYS A 11 -0.95 12.90 -11.66
CA LYS A 11 -1.59 13.63 -12.75
C LYS A 11 -0.75 14.79 -13.28
N VAL A 12 -0.03 15.50 -12.41
CA VAL A 12 0.89 16.58 -12.81
C VAL A 12 2.07 15.99 -13.58
N ILE A 13 2.71 14.95 -13.06
CA ILE A 13 3.89 14.33 -13.68
C ILE A 13 3.57 13.76 -15.07
N LYS A 14 2.35 13.26 -15.29
CA LYS A 14 1.91 12.72 -16.58
C LYS A 14 1.61 13.75 -17.67
N ARG A 15 1.66 15.05 -17.37
CA ARG A 15 1.40 16.09 -18.37
C ARG A 15 2.57 16.21 -19.34
N THR A 16 2.30 16.10 -20.63
CA THR A 16 3.27 16.21 -21.71
C THR A 16 3.42 17.64 -22.26
N ASP A 17 2.49 18.53 -21.91
CA ASP A 17 2.43 19.89 -22.42
C ASP A 17 3.27 20.90 -21.61
N LEU A 18 3.92 20.46 -20.53
CA LEU A 18 4.70 21.30 -19.63
C LEU A 18 6.17 20.89 -19.62
N SER A 19 7.06 21.88 -19.49
CA SER A 19 8.49 21.65 -19.26
C SER A 19 8.74 20.90 -17.94
N THR A 20 9.76 20.04 -17.94
CA THR A 20 10.25 19.27 -16.78
C THR A 20 10.46 20.14 -15.54
N GLU A 21 10.98 21.36 -15.70
CA GLU A 21 11.23 22.26 -14.55
C GLU A 21 9.94 22.77 -13.92
N VAL A 22 8.93 23.06 -14.74
CA VAL A 22 7.59 23.42 -14.28
C VAL A 22 6.93 22.24 -13.57
N LEU A 23 7.06 21.02 -14.11
CA LEU A 23 6.55 19.80 -13.50
C LEU A 23 7.17 19.53 -12.12
N LYS A 24 8.50 19.66 -12.01
CA LYS A 24 9.25 19.55 -10.75
C LYS A 24 8.77 20.58 -9.73
N SER A 25 8.65 21.85 -10.14
CA SER A 25 8.20 22.94 -9.26
C SER A 25 6.78 22.71 -8.73
N LYS A 26 5.84 22.35 -9.61
CA LYS A 26 4.45 22.04 -9.23
C LYS A 26 4.37 20.83 -8.29
N THR A 27 5.12 19.76 -8.60
CA THR A 27 5.20 18.57 -7.75
C THR A 27 5.73 18.90 -6.36
N ARG A 28 6.82 19.66 -6.28
CA ARG A 28 7.42 20.10 -5.01
C ARG A 28 6.46 20.98 -4.21
N ALA A 29 5.70 21.86 -4.86
CA ALA A 29 4.69 22.68 -4.19
C ALA A 29 3.60 21.82 -3.53
N ILE A 30 3.05 20.84 -4.25
CA ILE A 30 2.02 19.91 -3.72
C ILE A 30 2.60 19.07 -2.58
N TYR A 31 3.82 18.54 -2.75
CA TYR A 31 4.51 17.77 -1.71
C TYR A 31 4.70 18.59 -0.43
N ARG A 32 5.22 19.82 -0.53
CA ARG A 32 5.40 20.71 0.63
C ARG A 32 4.08 21.03 1.31
N PHE A 33 3.03 21.34 0.54
CA PHE A 33 1.70 21.59 1.09
C PHE A 33 1.17 20.38 1.87
N ASN A 34 1.30 19.18 1.31
CA ASN A 34 0.89 17.95 1.97
C ASN A 34 1.62 17.73 3.29
N HIS A 35 2.96 17.85 3.30
CA HIS A 35 3.74 17.61 4.51
C HIS A 35 3.60 18.70 5.57
N ARG A 36 3.42 19.96 5.17
CA ARG A 36 3.33 21.09 6.10
C ARG A 36 1.95 21.22 6.72
N PHE A 37 0.88 20.93 5.97
CA PHE A 37 -0.49 21.21 6.41
C PHE A 37 -1.34 19.94 6.45
N VAL A 38 -1.50 19.25 5.31
CA VAL A 38 -2.47 18.15 5.20
C VAL A 38 -2.15 17.00 6.14
N PHE A 39 -0.92 16.50 6.16
CA PHE A 39 -0.57 15.32 6.97
C PHE A 39 -0.58 15.61 8.47
N PRO A 40 -0.05 16.73 8.98
CA PRO A 40 -0.18 17.09 10.39
C PRO A 40 -1.66 17.19 10.83
N VAL A 41 -2.51 17.84 10.03
CA VAL A 41 -3.94 17.95 10.33
C VAL A 41 -4.60 16.57 10.34
N LEU A 42 -4.36 15.74 9.33
CA LEU A 42 -4.91 14.37 9.30
C LEU A 42 -4.43 13.53 10.49
N ARG A 43 -3.17 13.67 10.91
CA ARG A 43 -2.64 12.98 12.10
C ARG A 43 -3.30 13.50 13.39
N ALA A 44 -3.51 14.81 13.51
CA ALA A 44 -4.20 15.38 14.67
C ALA A 44 -5.65 14.87 14.74
N LEU A 45 -6.37 14.88 13.63
CA LEU A 45 -7.73 14.35 13.55
C LEU A 45 -7.79 12.84 13.83
N ALA A 46 -6.81 12.07 13.35
CA ALA A 46 -6.74 10.63 13.60
C ALA A 46 -6.53 10.30 15.09
N ARG A 47 -5.89 11.19 15.86
CA ARG A 47 -5.75 11.03 17.32
C ARG A 47 -7.08 11.20 18.06
N LEU A 48 -8.02 11.96 17.51
CA LEU A 48 -9.35 12.16 18.11
C LEU A 48 -10.27 10.95 17.90
N CYS A 49 -10.04 10.18 16.85
CA CYS A 49 -10.83 8.99 16.50
C CYS A 49 -9.90 7.78 16.34
N PRO A 50 -9.40 7.18 17.45
CA PRO A 50 -8.51 6.04 17.38
C PRO A 50 -9.19 4.86 16.68
N THR A 51 -8.45 4.21 15.79
CA THR A 51 -8.91 3.05 15.04
C THR A 51 -8.10 1.83 15.43
N LYS A 52 -8.75 0.66 15.46
CA LYS A 52 -8.08 -0.65 15.67
C LYS A 52 -7.32 -1.14 14.43
N LYS A 53 -7.47 -0.43 13.31
CA LYS A 53 -6.82 -0.77 12.04
C LYS A 53 -5.46 -0.08 11.97
N LEU A 54 -4.42 -0.86 11.69
CA LEU A 54 -3.12 -0.33 11.31
C LEU A 54 -3.22 0.24 9.90
N ASN A 55 -2.97 1.54 9.78
CA ASN A 55 -2.99 2.24 8.51
C ASN A 55 -1.58 2.62 8.10
N TYR A 56 -1.33 2.62 6.79
CA TYR A 56 -0.10 3.19 6.24
C TYR A 56 0.00 4.69 6.53
N SER A 57 1.23 5.19 6.52
CA SER A 57 1.48 6.62 6.66
C SER A 57 0.78 7.43 5.55
N PRO A 58 0.33 8.67 5.85
CA PRO A 58 -0.27 9.55 4.85
C PRO A 58 0.64 9.69 3.61
N GLY A 59 0.04 9.50 2.42
CA GLY A 59 0.71 9.64 1.13
C GLY A 59 0.98 8.31 0.44
N ILE A 60 0.80 7.19 1.15
CA ILE A 60 0.92 5.84 0.59
C ILE A 60 -0.41 5.47 -0.10
N PRO A 61 -0.43 5.20 -1.41
CA PRO A 61 -1.66 4.95 -2.18
C PRO A 61 -2.17 3.50 -2.03
N TYR A 62 -1.92 2.86 -0.89
CA TYR A 62 -2.38 1.51 -0.59
C TYR A 62 -3.31 1.54 0.61
N ASP A 63 -4.41 0.81 0.51
CA ASP A 63 -5.47 0.71 1.52
C ASP A 63 -5.68 -0.74 1.96
N ASN A 64 -4.61 -1.36 2.45
CA ASN A 64 -4.74 -2.68 3.07
C ASN A 64 -5.34 -2.54 4.47
N THR A 65 -6.35 -3.34 4.76
CA THR A 65 -6.90 -3.45 6.12
C THR A 65 -6.03 -4.40 6.93
N ILE A 66 -5.28 -3.86 7.89
CA ILE A 66 -4.44 -4.63 8.81
C ILE A 66 -4.97 -4.41 10.23
N TYR A 67 -5.12 -5.47 11.02
CA TYR A 67 -5.48 -5.37 12.43
C TYR A 67 -4.30 -5.68 13.32
N GLU A 68 -4.08 -4.83 14.30
CA GLU A 68 -2.98 -4.98 15.26
C GLU A 68 -3.04 -6.34 15.97
N LYS A 69 -4.24 -6.76 16.41
CA LYS A 69 -4.47 -8.05 17.07
C LYS A 69 -4.18 -9.29 16.20
N GLU A 70 -4.26 -9.15 14.87
CA GLU A 70 -4.00 -10.25 13.92
C GLU A 70 -2.49 -10.30 13.59
N THR A 71 -1.80 -9.16 13.71
CA THR A 71 -0.38 -9.02 13.36
C THR A 71 0.54 -9.23 14.55
N PHE A 72 0.21 -8.65 15.71
CA PHE A 72 1.09 -8.60 16.88
C PHE A 72 0.50 -9.36 18.09
N PRO A 73 1.35 -9.92 18.97
CA PRO A 73 2.80 -10.03 18.83
C PRO A 73 3.18 -10.95 17.67
N LEU A 74 4.37 -10.74 17.09
CA LEU A 74 4.85 -11.63 16.03
C LEU A 74 5.11 -13.03 16.58
N LYS A 75 4.85 -14.05 15.76
CA LYS A 75 5.29 -15.43 15.98
C LYS A 75 6.44 -15.75 15.03
N THR A 76 7.03 -16.92 15.18
CA THR A 76 8.08 -17.40 14.28
C THR A 76 7.66 -18.74 13.68
N LEU A 77 7.93 -18.93 12.40
CA LEU A 77 7.69 -20.19 11.69
C LEU A 77 8.89 -20.53 10.79
N PRO A 78 9.21 -21.82 10.60
CA PRO A 78 10.21 -22.25 9.64
C PRO A 78 9.73 -21.94 8.22
N PHE A 79 10.57 -21.26 7.45
CA PHE A 79 10.35 -20.94 6.05
C PHE A 79 11.68 -20.98 5.31
N ASP A 80 11.80 -21.85 4.30
CA ASP A 80 12.98 -21.95 3.42
C ASP A 80 14.34 -21.99 4.16
N GLY A 81 14.43 -22.81 5.21
CA GLY A 81 15.67 -23.03 5.97
C GLY A 81 15.99 -21.98 7.02
N PHE A 82 15.11 -21.00 7.27
CA PHE A 82 15.25 -20.05 8.38
C PHE A 82 13.95 -19.88 9.16
N GLU A 83 14.07 -19.27 10.35
CA GLU A 83 12.95 -18.94 11.21
C GLU A 83 12.44 -17.53 10.87
N ALA A 84 11.28 -17.45 10.22
CA ALA A 84 10.70 -16.22 9.74
C ALA A 84 9.71 -15.61 10.75
N PRO A 85 9.76 -14.30 11.03
CA PRO A 85 8.72 -13.64 11.80
C PRO A 85 7.43 -13.54 10.98
N VAL A 86 6.31 -13.95 11.58
CA VAL A 86 5.00 -13.99 10.96
C VAL A 86 3.94 -13.33 11.86
N PRO A 87 2.79 -12.92 11.30
CA PRO A 87 1.65 -12.44 12.08
C PRO A 87 1.25 -13.39 13.23
N ALA A 88 0.74 -12.83 14.33
CA ALA A 88 0.14 -13.60 15.43
C ALA A 88 -0.91 -14.62 14.95
N ASP A 89 -1.72 -14.24 13.96
CA ASP A 89 -2.74 -15.07 13.33
C ASP A 89 -2.61 -15.01 11.80
N CYS A 90 -1.78 -15.90 11.25
CA CYS A 90 -1.50 -15.99 9.82
C CYS A 90 -2.76 -16.31 9.00
N ASP A 91 -3.62 -17.22 9.47
CA ASP A 91 -4.83 -17.63 8.72
C ASP A 91 -5.82 -16.46 8.63
N ALA A 92 -6.12 -15.79 9.75
CA ALA A 92 -7.01 -14.62 9.72
C ALA A 92 -6.45 -13.50 8.84
N TYR A 93 -5.15 -13.23 8.92
CA TYR A 93 -4.49 -12.22 8.10
C TYR A 93 -4.57 -12.54 6.60
N LEU A 94 -4.26 -13.78 6.20
CA LEU A 94 -4.30 -14.21 4.81
C LEU A 94 -5.73 -14.26 4.27
N ARG A 95 -6.69 -14.79 5.04
CA ARG A 95 -8.11 -14.82 4.64
C ARG A 95 -8.67 -13.42 4.43
N ARG A 96 -8.30 -12.47 5.28
CA ARG A 96 -8.71 -11.07 5.13
C ARG A 96 -8.22 -10.45 3.83
N LYS A 97 -7.00 -10.78 3.41
CA LYS A 97 -6.36 -10.17 2.25
C LYS A 97 -6.71 -10.87 0.93
N PHE A 98 -6.85 -12.19 0.96
CA PHE A 98 -6.92 -13.02 -0.24
C PHE A 98 -8.20 -13.88 -0.32
N GLY A 99 -9.07 -13.84 0.70
CA GLY A 99 -10.26 -14.68 0.75
C GLY A 99 -9.92 -16.13 1.07
N ASP A 100 -10.47 -17.09 0.34
CA ASP A 100 -10.15 -18.50 0.52
C ASP A 100 -8.81 -18.87 -0.13
N TYR A 101 -7.72 -18.37 0.46
CA TYR A 101 -6.37 -18.42 -0.13
C TYR A 101 -5.79 -19.84 -0.27
N MET A 102 -6.36 -20.82 0.44
CA MET A 102 -5.97 -22.23 0.34
C MET A 102 -6.64 -22.95 -0.83
N ARG A 103 -7.63 -22.31 -1.47
CA ARG A 103 -8.27 -22.80 -2.68
C ARG A 103 -7.65 -22.13 -3.89
N LEU A 104 -7.22 -22.93 -4.85
CA LEU A 104 -6.73 -22.41 -6.13
C LEU A 104 -7.86 -21.61 -6.81
N PRO A 105 -7.60 -20.36 -7.24
CA PRO A 105 -8.58 -19.61 -8.02
C PRO A 105 -8.84 -20.31 -9.36
N ASP A 106 -9.98 -20.02 -9.99
CA ASP A 106 -10.26 -20.51 -11.33
C ASP A 106 -9.16 -20.05 -12.29
N LEU A 107 -8.46 -21.01 -12.90
CA LEU A 107 -7.33 -20.74 -13.79
C LEU A 107 -7.74 -19.89 -15.00
N ASN A 108 -8.99 -19.97 -15.42
CA ASN A 108 -9.52 -19.15 -16.53
C ASN A 108 -9.72 -17.68 -16.14
N THR A 109 -9.69 -17.35 -14.84
CA THR A 109 -9.80 -15.98 -14.33
C THR A 109 -8.45 -15.32 -14.06
N ILE A 110 -7.36 -16.08 -14.17
CA ILE A 110 -6.01 -15.57 -13.89
C ILE A 110 -5.56 -14.70 -15.06
N HIS A 111 -5.47 -13.39 -14.82
CA HIS A 111 -4.96 -12.43 -15.79
C HIS A 111 -3.43 -12.32 -15.68
N GLN A 112 -2.71 -12.85 -16.66
CA GLN A 112 -1.26 -12.76 -16.75
C GLN A 112 -0.82 -11.32 -17.05
N HIS A 113 0.07 -10.75 -16.23
CA HIS A 113 0.62 -9.41 -16.44
C HIS A 113 1.92 -9.38 -17.28
N SER A 114 2.42 -10.53 -17.72
CA SER A 114 3.54 -10.63 -18.67
C SER A 114 3.02 -10.76 -20.10
N ALA A 115 3.65 -10.00 -21.02
CA ALA A 115 3.28 -10.02 -22.44
C ALA A 115 3.71 -11.33 -23.14
N SER A 116 4.85 -11.90 -22.73
CA SER A 116 5.33 -13.20 -23.19
C SER A 116 6.22 -13.84 -22.12
N ILE A 117 6.29 -15.16 -22.11
CA ILE A 117 7.24 -15.95 -21.33
C ILE A 117 7.93 -16.88 -22.32
N THR A 118 9.25 -16.80 -22.37
CA THR A 118 10.10 -17.71 -23.16
C THR A 118 10.97 -18.51 -22.19
N PHE A 119 11.10 -19.80 -22.45
CA PHE A 119 12.03 -20.66 -21.73
C PHE A 119 13.19 -20.94 -22.67
N ASP A 120 14.40 -20.58 -22.25
CA ASP A 120 15.60 -21.03 -22.94
C ASP A 120 15.82 -22.51 -22.62
N ALA A 121 16.06 -23.31 -23.65
CA ALA A 121 16.28 -24.75 -23.57
C ALA A 121 17.71 -25.09 -23.17
#